data_AF-E9ATG8-F1
#
_entry.id   AF-E9ATG8-F1
#
_cell.length_a   1.000
_cell.length_b   1.000
_cell.length_c   1.000
_cell.angle_alpha   90.00
_cell.angle_beta   90.00
_cell.angle_gamma   90.00
#
_symmetry.space_group_name_H-M   'P 1'
#
loop_
_entity.id
_entity.type
_entity.pdbx_description
1 polymer ?
#
loop_
_entity_poly.entity_id
_entity_poly.type
_entity_poly.pdbx_seq_one_letter_code
_entity_poly.pdbx_strand_id
1 'polypeptide(L)'
;MLLPAPLVSISGNQCDKVGISPDYFYSLSSATQCNAQKGTCVRHQLADYRAADLEQIAQGVGGRYIATSLGTFTRQRMGEQEFLLDAVERTGGAMLRWTVNADGLAFQPLPVNGVLDAIKFGSSTGILYVTVRNNNTYGGLYYVAVGQCQGARASHCDSDGVTHECVRTAFVAGANTSSLLQFSMVNDPSEEVGSIASCIVVFRDAAAALLASTNVSWTVEHTPTTPAPNAPKAEQCRRCAFSDLRCLFSTVCEWQMLVWTAVAVAVAWAPYAILAYWRIAWHVGAKFLACLN
;
A
#
# COMPACT_ATOMS: atom_id res chain seq x y z
N MET A 1 3.31 6.52 7.51
CA MET A 1 2.45 7.13 6.48
C MET A 1 2.86 8.59 6.34
N LEU A 2 2.80 9.12 5.13
CA LEU A 2 3.00 10.53 4.83
C LEU A 2 1.66 11.09 4.38
N LEU A 3 1.05 11.95 5.20
CA LEU A 3 -0.24 12.56 4.89
C LEU A 3 -0.06 14.04 4.54
N PRO A 4 -0.74 14.55 3.50
CA PRO A 4 -0.82 15.98 3.25
C PRO A 4 -1.42 16.72 4.46
N ALA A 5 -0.85 17.88 4.79
CA ALA A 5 -1.31 18.73 5.89
C ALA A 5 -2.82 19.06 5.86
N PRO A 6 -3.49 19.26 4.71
CA PRO A 6 -4.93 19.52 4.67
C PRO A 6 -5.80 18.41 5.27
N LEU A 7 -5.31 17.17 5.34
CA LEU A 7 -6.04 16.01 5.89
C LEU A 7 -5.91 15.88 7.41
N VAL A 8 -5.09 16.73 8.04
CA VAL A 8 -4.77 16.70 9.46
C VAL A 8 -5.33 17.93 10.15
N SER A 9 -5.92 17.73 11.33
CA SER A 9 -6.41 18.80 12.20
C SER A 9 -5.51 18.89 13.43
N ILE A 10 -4.50 19.76 13.38
CA ILE A 10 -3.53 19.94 14.47
C ILE A 10 -4.22 20.44 15.75
N SER A 11 -5.18 21.35 15.61
CA SER A 11 -5.98 21.90 16.71
C SER A 11 -7.11 20.98 17.18
N GLY A 12 -7.34 19.86 16.49
CA GLY A 12 -8.43 18.93 16.78
C GLY A 12 -9.86 19.46 16.61
N ASN A 13 -10.03 20.65 16.03
CA ASN A 13 -11.32 21.33 15.90
C ASN A 13 -11.97 21.20 14.51
N GLN A 14 -11.62 20.16 13.75
CA GLN A 14 -12.17 19.91 12.42
C GLN A 14 -12.66 18.47 12.32
N CYS A 15 -13.90 18.30 11.86
CA CYS A 15 -14.50 16.99 11.60
C CYS A 15 -13.81 16.28 10.43
N ASP A 16 -13.83 14.95 10.47
CA ASP A 16 -13.41 14.07 9.38
C ASP A 16 -11.97 14.34 8.90
N LYS A 17 -11.11 14.69 9.85
CA LYS A 17 -9.66 14.85 9.68
C LYS A 17 -8.91 14.08 10.74
N VAL A 18 -7.67 13.71 10.43
CA VAL A 18 -6.79 13.04 11.39
C VAL A 18 -6.48 13.99 12.54
N GLY A 19 -6.75 13.55 13.77
CA GLY A 19 -6.44 14.32 14.99
C GLY A 19 -7.63 15.10 15.56
N ILE A 20 -8.87 14.81 15.16
CA ILE A 20 -10.05 15.35 15.84
C ILE A 20 -10.00 15.08 17.36
N SER A 21 -10.32 16.09 18.17
CA SER A 21 -10.35 15.96 19.62
C SER A 21 -11.73 15.52 20.13
N PRO A 22 -11.78 14.78 21.26
CA PRO A 22 -13.04 14.48 21.94
C PRO A 22 -13.82 15.75 22.31
N ASP A 23 -13.12 16.78 22.80
CA ASP A 23 -13.75 18.05 23.20
C ASP A 23 -14.49 18.71 22.05
N TYR A 24 -13.87 18.74 20.86
CA TYR A 24 -14.53 19.26 19.68
C TYR A 24 -15.70 18.37 19.26
N PHE A 25 -15.51 17.05 19.22
CA PHE A 25 -16.57 16.11 18.90
C PHE A 25 -17.81 16.32 19.78
N TYR A 26 -17.64 16.45 21.10
CA TYR A 26 -18.74 16.69 22.05
C TYR A 26 -19.29 18.12 22.03
N SER A 27 -18.51 19.11 21.59
CA SER A 27 -18.97 20.50 21.46
C SER A 27 -19.97 20.72 20.32
N LEU A 28 -20.05 19.78 19.37
CA LEU A 28 -21.02 19.85 18.27
C LEU A 28 -22.44 19.76 18.82
N SER A 29 -23.36 20.49 18.22
CA SER A 29 -24.71 20.59 18.79
C SER A 29 -25.40 19.23 18.82
N SER A 30 -26.07 18.94 19.94
CA SER A 30 -26.80 17.68 20.17
C SER A 30 -27.91 17.44 19.13
N ALA A 31 -28.50 18.52 18.59
CA ALA A 31 -29.50 18.47 17.52
C ALA A 31 -28.95 17.91 16.20
N THR A 32 -27.66 18.15 15.92
CA THR A 32 -26.95 17.60 14.75
C THR A 32 -26.34 16.24 15.06
N GLN A 33 -25.87 15.98 16.29
CA GLN A 33 -25.24 14.71 16.66
C GLN A 33 -26.23 13.54 16.78
N CYS A 34 -27.36 13.73 17.45
CA CYS A 34 -28.32 12.63 17.69
C CYS A 34 -29.03 12.16 16.41
N ASN A 35 -29.10 13.03 15.40
CA ASN A 35 -29.67 12.73 14.09
C ASN A 35 -28.60 12.43 13.02
N ALA A 36 -27.31 12.56 13.36
CA ALA A 36 -26.23 12.24 12.43
C ALA A 36 -26.08 10.73 12.28
N GLN A 37 -25.58 10.32 11.11
CA GLN A 37 -25.19 8.93 10.90
C GLN A 37 -24.07 8.54 11.86
N LYS A 38 -24.08 7.27 12.28
CA LYS A 38 -23.00 6.72 13.08
C LYS A 38 -21.66 6.92 12.36
N GLY A 39 -20.67 7.41 13.10
CA GLY A 39 -19.33 7.68 12.57
C GLY A 39 -19.17 9.02 11.88
N THR A 40 -20.20 9.88 11.82
CA THR A 40 -20.02 11.27 11.40
C THR A 40 -18.98 11.98 12.27
N CYS A 41 -18.17 12.85 11.66
CA CYS A 41 -17.11 13.64 12.28
C CYS A 41 -15.85 12.85 12.69
N VAL A 42 -15.91 11.52 12.71
CA VAL A 42 -14.77 10.62 13.01
C VAL A 42 -14.36 9.77 11.81
N ARG A 43 -14.68 10.22 10.58
CA ARG A 43 -14.21 9.57 9.34
C ARG A 43 -12.81 10.05 8.97
N HIS A 44 -12.21 9.41 7.97
CA HIS A 44 -10.90 9.76 7.42
C HIS A 44 -9.80 9.84 8.48
N GLN A 45 -9.77 8.84 9.35
CA GLN A 45 -8.70 8.67 10.33
C GLN A 45 -7.53 7.90 9.70
N LEU A 46 -6.41 7.80 10.43
CA LEU A 46 -5.23 7.06 9.97
C LEU A 46 -5.57 5.63 9.53
N ALA A 47 -6.49 4.96 10.24
CA ALA A 47 -6.95 3.62 9.90
C ALA A 47 -7.70 3.58 8.55
N ASP A 48 -8.52 4.59 8.27
CA ASP A 48 -9.30 4.68 7.02
C ASP A 48 -8.37 4.91 5.83
N TYR A 49 -7.42 5.83 5.95
CA TYR A 49 -6.42 6.06 4.90
C TYR A 49 -5.53 4.84 4.67
N ARG A 50 -5.14 4.14 5.75
CA ARG A 50 -4.39 2.88 5.62
C ARG A 50 -5.22 1.81 4.91
N ALA A 51 -6.49 1.66 5.24
CA ALA A 51 -7.36 0.67 4.59
C ALA A 51 -7.54 0.98 3.10
N ALA A 52 -7.81 2.24 2.75
CA ALA A 52 -7.93 2.68 1.37
C ALA A 52 -6.64 2.46 0.55
N ASP A 53 -5.47 2.66 1.15
CA ASP A 53 -4.20 2.36 0.50
C ASP A 53 -3.97 0.87 0.35
N LEU A 54 -4.29 0.05 1.36
CA LEU A 54 -4.16 -1.40 1.26
C LEU A 54 -5.04 -1.97 0.15
N GLU A 55 -6.24 -1.42 -0.06
CA GLU A 55 -7.11 -1.76 -1.19
C GLU A 55 -6.47 -1.39 -2.54
N GLN A 56 -5.87 -0.20 -2.66
CA GLN A 56 -5.17 0.22 -3.89
C GLN A 56 -3.90 -0.60 -4.15
N ILE A 57 -3.15 -0.95 -3.11
CA ILE A 57 -1.98 -1.81 -3.20
C ILE A 57 -2.39 -3.21 -3.65
N ALA A 58 -3.49 -3.76 -3.12
CA ALA A 58 -4.03 -5.03 -3.57
C ALA A 58 -4.48 -5.02 -5.05
N GLN A 59 -4.81 -3.84 -5.58
CA GLN A 59 -5.14 -3.61 -6.99
C GLN A 59 -3.92 -3.33 -7.88
N GLY A 60 -2.69 -3.34 -7.33
CA GLY A 60 -1.47 -3.06 -8.08
C GLY A 60 -1.25 -1.59 -8.44
N VAL A 61 -2.10 -0.67 -7.94
CA VAL A 61 -2.03 0.77 -8.24
C VAL A 61 -1.04 1.51 -7.31
N GLY A 62 -0.64 0.87 -6.21
CA GLY A 62 0.19 1.47 -5.16
C GLY A 62 -0.64 2.34 -4.20
N GLY A 63 -0.13 2.54 -2.98
CA GLY A 63 -0.78 3.36 -1.95
C GLY A 63 -0.46 4.86 -2.11
N ARG A 64 -1.36 5.72 -1.65
CA ARG A 64 -1.22 7.19 -1.73
C ARG A 64 -0.56 7.83 -0.51
N TYR A 65 -0.57 7.15 0.63
CA TYR A 65 -0.14 7.67 1.93
C TYR A 65 0.86 6.74 2.65
N ILE A 66 0.83 5.44 2.38
CA ILE A 66 1.80 4.48 2.90
C ILE A 66 3.16 4.81 2.29
N ALA A 67 4.14 5.07 3.17
CA ALA A 67 5.45 5.57 2.75
C ALA A 67 6.15 4.63 1.76
N THR A 68 6.02 3.31 1.90
CA THR A 68 6.62 2.34 0.97
C THR A 68 6.05 2.39 -0.44
N SER A 69 4.89 3.04 -0.65
CA SER A 69 4.34 3.28 -1.98
C SER A 69 4.77 4.61 -2.60
N LEU A 70 5.36 5.50 -1.80
CA LEU A 70 5.79 6.83 -2.23
C LEU A 70 7.29 6.90 -2.54
N GLY A 71 8.08 5.95 -2.02
CA GLY A 71 9.52 5.95 -2.20
C GLY A 71 10.23 4.95 -1.30
N THR A 72 11.56 4.94 -1.38
CA THR A 72 12.42 4.09 -0.56
C THR A 72 13.00 4.91 0.56
N PHE A 73 12.31 4.91 1.71
CA PHE A 73 12.73 5.69 2.86
C PHE A 73 13.61 4.86 3.80
N THR A 74 14.64 5.48 4.34
CA THR A 74 15.48 4.93 5.41
C THR A 74 15.33 5.77 6.66
N ARG A 75 15.23 5.11 7.82
CA ARG A 75 15.18 5.80 9.10
C ARG A 75 16.58 5.87 9.67
N GLN A 76 17.08 7.07 9.93
CA GLN A 76 18.41 7.29 10.52
C GLN A 76 18.29 8.12 11.79
N ARG A 77 19.02 7.73 12.83
CA ARG A 77 19.14 8.52 14.06
C ARG A 77 20.45 9.30 14.04
N MET A 78 20.39 10.62 14.22
CA MET A 78 21.58 11.46 14.41
C MET A 78 21.45 12.14 15.77
N GLY A 79 22.21 11.66 16.76
CA GLY A 79 22.05 12.06 18.15
C GLY A 79 20.68 11.64 18.72
N GLU A 80 19.93 12.60 19.25
CA GLU A 80 18.58 12.37 19.81
C GLU A 80 17.44 12.48 18.78
N GLN A 81 17.74 12.88 17.54
CA GLN A 81 16.72 13.08 16.51
C GLN A 81 16.64 11.88 15.56
N GLU A 82 15.40 11.45 15.27
CA GLU A 82 15.10 10.49 14.20
C GLU A 82 14.73 11.25 12.91
N PHE A 83 15.38 10.85 11.82
CA PHE A 83 15.14 11.36 10.48
C PHE A 83 14.57 10.26 9.59
N LEU A 84 13.62 10.64 8.75
CA LEU A 84 13.21 9.84 7.61
C LEU A 84 13.91 10.42 6.38
N LEU A 85 14.80 9.64 5.79
CA LEU A 85 15.60 10.03 4.64
C LEU A 85 15.07 9.35 3.39
N ASP A 86 14.91 10.14 2.33
CA ASP A 86 14.68 9.62 0.99
C ASP A 86 16.00 9.68 0.21
N ALA A 87 16.37 8.57 -0.42
CA ALA A 87 17.56 8.50 -1.24
C ALA A 87 17.24 9.10 -2.61
N VAL A 88 17.35 10.42 -2.72
CA VAL A 88 17.18 11.11 -4.01
C VAL A 88 18.51 11.06 -4.75
N GLU A 89 18.56 10.26 -5.80
CA GLU A 89 19.64 10.34 -6.77
C GLU A 89 19.52 11.64 -7.56
N ARG A 90 20.26 12.67 -7.14
CA ARG A 90 20.39 13.89 -7.93
C ARG A 90 21.34 13.66 -9.09
N THR A 91 20.84 13.80 -10.32
CA THR A 91 21.74 14.13 -11.42
C THR A 91 22.16 15.60 -11.30
N GLY A 92 23.41 15.90 -11.66
CA GLY A 92 23.98 17.26 -11.56
C GLY A 92 25.22 17.37 -10.67
N GLY A 93 25.52 16.36 -9.85
CA GLY A 93 26.74 16.28 -9.04
C GLY A 93 26.95 17.47 -8.09
N ALA A 94 28.06 17.44 -7.35
CA ALA A 94 28.55 18.61 -6.63
C ALA A 94 29.68 19.22 -7.44
N MET A 95 29.62 20.53 -7.75
CA MET A 95 30.75 21.22 -8.35
C MET A 95 31.83 21.43 -7.29
N LEU A 96 32.90 20.66 -7.38
CA LEU A 96 34.08 20.82 -6.55
C LEU A 96 35.09 21.71 -7.29
N ARG A 97 35.56 22.77 -6.64
CA ARG A 97 36.64 23.61 -7.15
C ARG A 97 37.93 23.31 -6.39
N TRP A 98 38.89 22.71 -7.07
CA TRP A 98 40.24 22.51 -6.52
C TRP A 98 41.19 23.56 -7.09
N THR A 99 42.07 24.07 -6.24
CA THR A 99 43.18 24.95 -6.66
C THR A 99 44.47 24.20 -6.35
N VAL A 100 45.25 23.91 -7.38
CA VAL A 100 46.50 23.15 -7.27
C VAL A 100 47.63 24.03 -7.79
N ASN A 101 48.72 24.13 -7.04
CA ASN A 101 49.93 24.80 -7.48
C ASN A 101 50.84 23.77 -8.18
N ALA A 102 50.62 23.59 -9.47
CA ALA A 102 51.38 22.67 -10.32
C ALA A 102 51.43 23.22 -11.75
N ASP A 103 52.45 22.83 -12.51
CA ASP A 103 52.60 23.26 -13.92
C ASP A 103 51.57 22.60 -14.85
N GLY A 104 51.01 21.46 -14.44
CA GLY A 104 49.98 20.74 -15.19
C GLY A 104 49.26 19.69 -14.35
N LEU A 105 48.04 19.38 -14.76
CA LEU A 105 47.20 18.34 -14.16
C LEU A 105 46.68 17.43 -15.27
N ALA A 106 46.81 16.11 -15.09
CA ALA A 106 46.28 15.13 -16.02
C ALA A 106 45.25 14.25 -15.31
N PHE A 107 44.10 14.06 -15.94
CA PHE A 107 43.08 13.12 -15.50
C PHE A 107 43.19 11.84 -16.33
N GLN A 108 43.52 10.72 -15.69
CA GLN A 108 43.59 9.41 -16.33
C GLN A 108 42.55 8.49 -15.68
N PRO A 109 41.36 8.33 -16.30
CA PRO A 109 40.42 7.32 -15.86
C PRO A 109 41.05 5.94 -16.09
N LEU A 110 41.00 5.09 -15.06
CA LEU A 110 41.45 3.71 -15.19
C LEU A 110 40.39 2.93 -15.97
N PRO A 111 40.75 2.25 -17.08
CA PRO A 111 39.80 1.42 -17.81
C PRO A 111 39.37 0.24 -16.93
N VAL A 112 38.07 0.05 -16.80
CA VAL A 112 37.48 -0.97 -15.91
C VAL A 112 36.66 -1.97 -16.70
N ASN A 113 36.95 -3.27 -16.51
CA ASN A 113 36.14 -4.36 -17.02
C ASN A 113 34.97 -4.66 -16.09
N GLY A 114 33.77 -4.24 -16.46
CA GLY A 114 32.53 -4.62 -15.78
C GLY A 114 31.76 -5.68 -16.54
N VAL A 115 30.84 -6.37 -15.86
CA VAL A 115 29.88 -7.31 -16.45
C VAL A 115 28.46 -6.90 -16.07
N LEU A 116 27.55 -6.97 -17.04
CA LEU A 116 26.12 -6.90 -16.83
C LEU A 116 25.63 -8.30 -16.41
N ASP A 117 25.38 -8.49 -15.11
CA ASP A 117 25.24 -9.81 -14.49
C ASP A 117 23.80 -10.34 -14.58
N ALA A 118 22.82 -9.49 -14.29
CA ALA A 118 21.40 -9.84 -14.39
C ALA A 118 20.52 -8.63 -14.70
N ILE A 119 19.46 -8.85 -15.46
CA ILE A 119 18.38 -7.89 -15.67
C ILE A 119 17.06 -8.61 -15.39
N LYS A 120 16.22 -8.04 -14.52
CA LYS A 120 14.92 -8.62 -14.15
C LYS A 120 13.86 -7.55 -14.02
N PHE A 121 12.72 -7.76 -14.65
CA PHE A 121 11.55 -6.90 -14.47
C PHE A 121 10.60 -7.51 -13.43
N GLY A 122 10.21 -6.74 -12.42
CA GLY A 122 9.20 -7.13 -11.44
C GLY A 122 7.83 -6.56 -11.80
N SER A 123 6.94 -7.39 -12.36
CA SER A 123 5.61 -6.93 -12.81
C SER A 123 4.74 -6.38 -11.66
N SER A 124 4.87 -6.91 -10.45
CA SER A 124 4.12 -6.44 -9.28
C SER A 124 4.59 -5.10 -8.72
N THR A 125 5.86 -4.74 -8.95
CA THR A 125 6.45 -3.49 -8.46
C THR A 125 6.63 -2.44 -9.55
N GLY A 126 6.57 -2.84 -10.83
CA GLY A 126 6.90 -1.97 -11.96
C GLY A 126 8.38 -1.56 -11.97
N ILE A 127 9.27 -2.33 -11.34
CA ILE A 127 10.69 -1.99 -11.23
C ILE A 127 11.53 -2.93 -12.11
N LEU A 128 12.41 -2.33 -12.90
CA LEU A 128 13.47 -3.01 -13.61
C LEU A 128 14.75 -3.01 -12.75
N TYR A 129 15.18 -4.21 -12.36
CA TYR A 129 16.36 -4.47 -11.57
C TYR A 129 17.53 -4.81 -12.49
N VAL A 130 18.63 -4.06 -12.38
CA VAL A 130 19.86 -4.29 -13.16
C VAL A 130 21.02 -4.52 -12.21
N THR A 131 21.61 -5.71 -12.25
CA THR A 131 22.80 -6.05 -11.48
C THR A 131 24.03 -5.93 -12.35
N VAL A 132 25.00 -5.13 -11.89
CA VAL A 132 26.31 -4.99 -12.52
C VAL A 132 27.38 -5.52 -11.58
N ARG A 133 28.44 -6.11 -12.14
CA ARG A 133 29.55 -6.70 -11.39
C ARG A 133 30.89 -6.15 -11.87
N ASN A 134 31.75 -5.79 -10.94
CA ASN A 134 33.09 -5.30 -11.24
C ASN A 134 34.10 -6.45 -11.12
N ASN A 135 34.69 -6.86 -12.24
CA ASN A 135 35.67 -7.95 -12.28
C ASN A 135 37.12 -7.48 -12.05
N ASN A 136 37.34 -6.19 -11.82
CA ASN A 136 38.68 -5.64 -11.59
C ASN A 136 39.08 -5.81 -10.11
N THR A 137 40.36 -5.60 -9.84
CA THR A 137 40.90 -5.60 -8.46
C THR A 137 40.54 -4.32 -7.70
N TYR A 138 40.33 -3.20 -8.40
CA TYR A 138 40.00 -1.89 -7.84
C TYR A 138 38.56 -1.48 -8.14
N GLY A 139 38.05 -0.50 -7.38
CA GLY A 139 36.72 0.05 -7.57
C GLY A 139 36.59 0.79 -8.90
N GLY A 140 35.43 0.68 -9.53
CA GLY A 140 35.12 1.29 -10.82
C GLY A 140 33.83 2.09 -10.76
N LEU A 141 33.78 3.19 -11.51
CA LEU A 141 32.56 3.93 -11.75
C LEU A 141 31.95 3.45 -13.07
N TYR A 142 30.66 3.14 -13.02
CA TYR A 142 29.90 2.64 -14.16
C TYR A 142 28.60 3.40 -14.36
N TYR A 143 28.15 3.39 -15.61
CA TYR A 143 26.93 4.04 -16.06
C TYR A 143 26.01 2.99 -16.69
N VAL A 144 24.78 2.89 -16.18
CA VAL A 144 23.73 2.06 -16.77
C VAL A 144 22.65 2.98 -17.30
N ALA A 145 22.37 2.88 -18.60
CA ALA A 145 21.33 3.62 -19.27
C ALA A 145 20.20 2.68 -19.69
N VAL A 146 18.96 3.07 -19.43
CA VAL A 146 17.75 2.39 -19.95
C VAL A 146 17.09 3.33 -20.93
N GLY A 147 16.97 2.91 -22.18
CA GLY A 147 16.45 3.74 -23.26
C GLY A 147 15.87 2.93 -24.41
N GLN A 148 15.45 3.64 -25.46
CA GLN A 148 14.87 3.05 -26.67
C GLN A 148 13.74 2.06 -26.37
N CYS A 149 12.87 2.46 -25.45
CA CYS A 149 11.77 1.62 -25.02
C CYS A 149 10.61 1.64 -26.03
N GLN A 150 9.91 0.52 -26.14
CA GLN A 150 8.66 0.36 -26.87
C GLN A 150 7.59 -0.12 -25.88
N GLY A 151 6.46 0.57 -25.81
CA GLY A 151 5.35 0.21 -24.91
C GLY A 151 5.55 0.54 -23.44
N ALA A 152 6.71 1.08 -23.08
CA ALA A 152 7.02 1.51 -21.74
C ALA A 152 8.01 2.67 -21.75
N ARG A 153 8.17 3.29 -20.59
CA ARG A 153 9.16 4.33 -20.32
C ARG A 153 9.68 4.23 -18.90
N ALA A 154 10.94 4.59 -18.71
CA ALA A 154 11.46 4.80 -17.37
C ALA A 154 10.89 6.12 -16.80
N SER A 155 10.44 6.09 -15.56
CA SER A 155 9.92 7.26 -14.84
C SER A 155 10.96 7.83 -13.87
N HIS A 156 10.81 9.10 -13.50
CA HIS A 156 11.71 9.78 -12.55
C HIS A 156 13.18 9.79 -13.02
N CYS A 157 13.35 10.03 -14.33
CA CYS A 157 14.63 10.20 -14.97
C CYS A 157 14.80 11.68 -15.25
N ASP A 158 15.89 12.25 -14.75
CA ASP A 158 16.26 13.63 -15.10
C ASP A 158 16.64 13.63 -16.58
N SER A 159 15.80 14.22 -17.43
CA SER A 159 16.11 14.35 -18.85
C SER A 159 17.19 15.41 -19.01
N ASP A 160 18.30 15.07 -19.66
CA ASP A 160 19.30 16.04 -20.14
C ASP A 160 18.78 16.90 -21.31
N GLY A 161 17.55 16.62 -21.80
CA GLY A 161 16.91 17.28 -22.93
C GLY A 161 17.43 16.85 -24.30
N VAL A 162 18.34 15.87 -24.36
CA VAL A 162 19.05 15.43 -25.57
C VAL A 162 18.93 13.93 -25.78
N THR A 163 18.99 13.15 -24.71
CA THR A 163 18.81 11.70 -24.70
C THR A 163 17.59 11.37 -23.83
N HIS A 164 16.60 10.69 -24.39
CA HIS A 164 15.48 10.13 -23.60
C HIS A 164 15.93 8.89 -22.78
N GLU A 165 17.22 8.78 -22.47
CA GLU A 165 17.81 7.65 -21.77
C GLU A 165 17.85 7.94 -20.27
N CYS A 166 17.33 7.00 -19.49
CA CYS A 166 17.40 7.08 -18.04
C CYS A 166 18.74 6.52 -17.57
N VAL A 167 19.61 7.38 -17.04
CA VAL A 167 20.95 6.98 -16.62
C VAL A 167 21.05 6.90 -15.11
N ARG A 168 21.63 5.81 -14.62
CA ARG A 168 22.00 5.59 -13.22
C ARG A 168 23.50 5.32 -13.14
N THR A 169 24.14 5.82 -12.08
CA THR A 169 25.57 5.64 -11.85
C THR A 169 25.82 4.73 -10.67
N ALA A 170 26.76 3.81 -10.79
CA ALA A 170 27.19 2.95 -9.68
C ALA A 170 28.70 3.00 -9.52
N PHE A 171 29.16 3.32 -8.30
CA PHE A 171 30.52 2.98 -7.89
C PHE A 171 30.52 1.58 -7.30
N VAL A 172 31.20 0.65 -7.95
CA VAL A 172 31.24 -0.77 -7.54
C VAL A 172 32.66 -1.10 -7.11
N ALA A 173 32.81 -1.60 -5.89
CA ALA A 173 34.12 -2.00 -5.38
C ALA A 173 34.75 -3.08 -6.26
N GLY A 174 36.08 -3.24 -6.18
CA GLY A 174 36.77 -4.31 -6.90
C GLY A 174 36.44 -5.70 -6.33
N ALA A 175 37.21 -6.70 -6.75
CA ALA A 175 37.15 -8.08 -6.26
C ALA A 175 35.80 -8.78 -6.49
N ASN A 176 35.25 -8.67 -7.71
CA ASN A 176 34.01 -9.33 -8.13
C ASN A 176 32.75 -8.93 -7.33
N THR A 177 32.74 -7.73 -6.72
CA THR A 177 31.53 -7.24 -6.05
C THR A 177 30.49 -6.77 -7.07
N SER A 178 29.22 -6.87 -6.68
CA SER A 178 28.08 -6.47 -7.49
C SER A 178 27.30 -5.33 -6.85
N SER A 179 26.62 -4.56 -7.69
CA SER A 179 25.68 -3.53 -7.28
C SER A 179 24.37 -3.69 -8.04
N LEU A 180 23.27 -3.40 -7.35
CA LEU A 180 21.92 -3.49 -7.87
C LEU A 180 21.38 -2.08 -8.11
N LEU A 181 21.01 -1.80 -9.35
CA LEU A 181 20.38 -0.57 -9.79
C LEU A 181 18.90 -0.82 -10.06
N GLN A 182 18.07 0.18 -9.79
CA GLN A 182 16.62 0.10 -9.92
C GLN A 182 16.10 1.22 -10.80
N PHE A 183 15.26 0.85 -11.77
CA PHE A 183 14.58 1.79 -12.66
C PHE A 183 13.07 1.58 -12.53
N SER A 184 12.34 2.63 -12.17
CA SER A 184 10.88 2.57 -12.16
C SER A 184 10.37 2.66 -13.59
N MET A 185 9.60 1.69 -14.02
CA MET A 185 9.04 1.59 -15.37
C MET A 185 7.55 1.84 -15.34
N VAL A 186 7.05 2.55 -16.33
CA VAL A 186 5.64 2.82 -16.54
C VAL A 186 5.30 2.39 -17.96
N ASN A 187 4.31 1.50 -18.10
CA ASN A 187 3.81 1.10 -19.41
C ASN A 187 3.01 2.26 -20.02
N ASP A 188 3.04 2.39 -21.34
CA ASP A 188 2.30 3.45 -22.03
C ASP A 188 0.78 3.19 -21.97
N PRO A 189 -0.05 4.22 -21.81
CA PRO A 189 -1.48 4.07 -21.56
C PRO A 189 -2.26 3.45 -22.73
N SER A 190 -1.66 3.39 -23.92
CA SER A 190 -2.25 2.80 -25.12
C SER A 190 -1.95 1.31 -25.29
N GLU A 191 -1.13 0.71 -24.42
CA GLU A 191 -0.77 -0.70 -24.54
C GLU A 191 -1.90 -1.62 -24.06
N GLU A 192 -2.28 -2.57 -24.91
CA GLU A 192 -3.27 -3.60 -24.56
C GLU A 192 -2.68 -4.63 -23.60
N VAL A 193 -3.51 -5.16 -22.70
CA VAL A 193 -3.10 -6.24 -21.79
C VAL A 193 -2.65 -7.46 -22.58
N GLY A 194 -1.46 -7.98 -22.27
CA GLY A 194 -0.83 -9.07 -23.01
C GLY A 194 0.11 -8.64 -24.14
N SER A 195 0.24 -7.34 -24.40
CA SER A 195 1.30 -6.80 -25.28
C SER A 195 2.68 -6.94 -24.65
N ILE A 196 3.73 -6.87 -25.48
CA ILE A 196 5.12 -7.00 -25.06
C ILE A 196 5.75 -5.61 -25.05
N ALA A 197 6.09 -5.13 -23.86
CA ALA A 197 6.91 -3.94 -23.69
C ALA A 197 8.40 -4.35 -23.71
N SER A 198 9.26 -3.46 -24.23
CA SER A 198 10.70 -3.71 -24.28
C SER A 198 11.53 -2.45 -24.11
N CYS A 199 12.77 -2.60 -23.64
CA CYS A 199 13.75 -1.52 -23.49
C CYS A 199 15.16 -2.05 -23.73
N ILE A 200 16.06 -1.17 -24.15
CA ILE A 200 17.49 -1.48 -24.23
C ILE A 200 18.19 -0.98 -22.96
N VAL A 201 18.93 -1.89 -22.33
CA VAL A 201 19.82 -1.58 -21.21
C VAL A 201 21.26 -1.55 -21.73
N VAL A 202 21.91 -0.41 -21.56
CA VAL A 202 23.28 -0.15 -22.00
C VAL A 202 24.16 0.04 -20.78
N PHE A 203 25.30 -0.63 -20.75
CA PHE A 203 26.26 -0.59 -19.64
C PHE A 203 27.62 -0.07 -20.13
N ARG A 204 28.12 0.99 -19.49
CA ARG A 204 29.34 1.71 -19.87
C ARG A 204 30.27 1.91 -18.70
N ASP A 205 31.56 2.07 -19.00
CA ASP A 205 32.57 2.48 -18.03
C ASP A 205 32.67 4.02 -17.88
N ALA A 206 33.60 4.47 -17.04
CA ALA A 206 33.88 5.89 -16.80
C ALA A 206 34.48 6.63 -18.01
N ALA A 207 35.03 5.92 -18.99
CA ALA A 207 35.48 6.48 -20.26
C ALA A 207 34.36 6.47 -21.33
N ALA A 208 33.12 6.17 -20.94
CA ALA A 208 31.96 6.00 -21.80
C ALA A 208 32.07 4.85 -22.81
N ALA A 209 33.05 3.96 -22.65
CA ALA A 209 33.21 2.78 -23.48
C ALA A 209 32.05 1.81 -23.21
N LEU A 210 31.49 1.25 -24.27
CA LEU A 210 30.41 0.27 -24.17
C LEU A 210 30.97 -1.05 -23.67
N LEU A 211 30.50 -1.49 -22.51
CA LEU A 211 30.88 -2.78 -21.93
C LEU A 211 29.87 -3.88 -22.30
N ALA A 212 28.57 -3.56 -22.24
CA ALA A 212 27.49 -4.49 -22.60
C ALA A 212 26.23 -3.75 -23.04
N SER A 213 25.40 -4.42 -23.84
CA SER A 213 24.07 -3.95 -24.22
C SER A 213 23.12 -5.13 -24.33
N THR A 214 21.91 -5.00 -23.82
CA THR A 214 20.91 -6.09 -23.84
C THR A 214 19.51 -5.51 -23.99
N ASN A 215 18.71 -6.14 -24.85
CA ASN A 215 17.28 -5.85 -24.96
C ASN A 215 16.53 -6.70 -23.92
N VAL A 216 15.74 -6.05 -23.07
CA VAL A 216 14.86 -6.70 -22.09
C VAL A 216 13.42 -6.47 -22.53
N SER A 217 12.61 -7.53 -22.46
CA SER A 217 11.19 -7.47 -22.77
C SER A 217 10.37 -8.15 -21.68
N TRP A 218 9.15 -7.68 -21.49
CA TRP A 218 8.18 -8.24 -20.55
C TRP A 218 6.77 -8.08 -21.09
N THR A 219 5.86 -8.92 -20.59
CA THR A 219 4.45 -8.85 -20.93
C THR A 219 3.74 -7.84 -20.03
N VAL A 220 2.90 -6.99 -20.61
CA VAL A 220 2.05 -6.05 -19.87
C VAL A 220 0.91 -6.82 -19.22
N GLU A 221 1.03 -7.03 -17.90
CA GLU A 221 -0.02 -7.66 -17.10
C GLU A 221 -0.86 -6.58 -16.41
N HIS A 222 -2.17 -6.61 -16.63
CA HIS A 222 -3.10 -5.98 -15.71
C HIS A 222 -3.46 -7.03 -14.67
N THR A 223 -3.34 -6.73 -13.38
CA THR A 223 -4.00 -7.56 -12.36
C THR A 223 -5.51 -7.38 -12.57
N PRO A 224 -6.25 -8.38 -13.08
CA PRO A 224 -7.68 -8.27 -13.18
C PRO A 224 -8.19 -8.26 -11.75
N THR A 225 -9.00 -7.27 -11.42
CA THR A 225 -9.75 -7.24 -10.17
C THR A 225 -10.69 -8.44 -10.17
N THR A 226 -10.28 -9.55 -9.56
CA THR A 226 -11.25 -10.45 -8.97
C THR A 226 -11.76 -9.71 -7.73
N PRO A 227 -13.02 -9.23 -7.71
CA PRO A 227 -13.57 -8.71 -6.48
C PRO A 227 -13.40 -9.80 -5.42
N ALA A 228 -12.81 -9.42 -4.28
CA ALA A 228 -12.63 -10.31 -3.15
C ALA A 228 -13.90 -11.15 -2.99
N PRO A 229 -13.80 -12.49 -2.86
CA PRO A 229 -14.97 -13.34 -2.77
C PRO A 229 -15.84 -12.79 -1.65
N ASN A 230 -17.07 -12.41 -2.01
CA ASN A 230 -18.05 -11.87 -1.09
C ASN A 230 -17.95 -12.66 0.21
N ALA A 231 -17.61 -11.96 1.30
CA ALA A 231 -17.57 -12.56 2.62
C ALA A 231 -18.84 -13.41 2.80
N PRO A 232 -18.74 -14.64 3.34
CA PRO A 232 -19.87 -15.55 3.45
C PRO A 232 -21.05 -14.78 4.08
N LYS A 233 -22.26 -14.92 3.50
CA LYS A 233 -23.47 -14.14 3.87
C LYS A 233 -23.69 -14.02 5.40
N ALA A 234 -23.20 -14.99 6.16
CA ALA A 234 -23.18 -14.98 7.63
C ALA A 234 -22.39 -13.82 8.26
N GLU A 235 -21.24 -13.42 7.68
CA GLU A 235 -20.40 -12.32 8.18
C GLU A 235 -21.01 -10.94 7.88
N GLN A 236 -21.72 -10.81 6.75
CA GLN A 236 -22.42 -9.57 6.36
C GLN A 236 -23.60 -9.26 7.30
N CYS A 237 -24.39 -10.26 7.68
CA CYS A 237 -25.51 -10.07 8.62
C CYS A 237 -25.03 -9.80 10.06
N ARG A 238 -23.88 -10.34 10.47
CA ARG A 238 -23.33 -10.15 11.84
C ARG A 238 -22.88 -8.71 12.12
N ARG A 239 -22.65 -7.91 11.08
CA ARG A 239 -22.29 -6.49 11.18
C ARG A 239 -23.49 -5.56 11.29
N CYS A 240 -24.71 -6.06 11.13
CA CYS A 240 -25.90 -5.23 11.25
C CYS A 240 -26.34 -5.09 12.70
N ALA A 241 -26.22 -3.86 13.20
CA ALA A 241 -26.68 -3.50 14.53
C ALA A 241 -28.22 -3.48 14.56
N PHE A 242 -28.81 -3.87 15.69
CA PHE A 242 -30.26 -3.94 15.93
C PHE A 242 -31.01 -2.62 15.61
N SER A 243 -30.30 -1.49 15.61
CA SER A 243 -30.86 -0.16 15.35
C SER A 243 -31.08 0.15 13.86
N ASP A 244 -30.52 -0.63 12.93
CA ASP A 244 -30.65 -0.37 11.50
C ASP A 244 -31.72 -1.27 10.85
N LEU A 245 -32.96 -0.82 10.92
CA LEU A 245 -34.13 -1.52 10.37
C LEU A 245 -33.98 -1.79 8.87
N ARG A 246 -33.26 -0.94 8.11
CA ARG A 246 -33.07 -1.16 6.67
C ARG A 246 -32.16 -2.35 6.38
N CYS A 247 -31.14 -2.58 7.20
CA CYS A 247 -30.34 -3.80 7.06
C CYS A 247 -31.14 -5.05 7.46
N LEU A 248 -31.96 -4.94 8.53
CA LEU A 248 -32.77 -6.05 9.03
C LEU A 248 -33.82 -6.55 8.01
N PHE A 249 -34.35 -5.66 7.18
CA PHE A 249 -35.34 -5.97 6.12
C PHE A 249 -34.71 -6.24 4.73
N SER A 250 -33.37 -6.30 4.63
CA SER A 250 -32.73 -6.72 3.38
C SER A 250 -32.88 -8.23 3.17
N THR A 251 -33.06 -8.67 1.92
CA THR A 251 -33.34 -10.05 1.48
C THR A 251 -32.24 -11.08 1.82
N VAL A 252 -31.21 -10.68 2.58
CA VAL A 252 -30.02 -11.48 2.90
C VAL A 252 -30.08 -12.08 4.31
N CYS A 253 -30.90 -11.54 5.23
CA CYS A 253 -30.90 -11.94 6.65
C CYS A 253 -32.25 -12.50 7.17
N GLU A 254 -33.09 -13.06 6.29
CA GLU A 254 -34.43 -13.59 6.64
C GLU A 254 -34.42 -14.64 7.77
N TRP A 255 -33.35 -15.43 7.89
CA TRP A 255 -33.25 -16.49 8.90
C TRP A 255 -33.18 -15.94 10.34
N GLN A 256 -32.61 -14.75 10.55
CA GLN A 256 -32.56 -14.13 11.88
C GLN A 256 -33.94 -13.70 12.35
N MET A 257 -34.82 -13.24 11.46
CA MET A 257 -36.21 -12.86 11.81
C MET A 257 -37.02 -14.06 12.33
N LEU A 258 -36.82 -15.25 11.75
CA LEU A 258 -37.48 -16.48 12.23
C LEU A 258 -36.97 -16.90 13.62
N VAL A 259 -35.68 -16.78 13.89
CA VAL A 259 -35.11 -17.11 15.21
C VAL A 259 -35.62 -16.13 16.27
N TRP A 260 -35.66 -14.83 15.97
CA TRP A 260 -36.13 -13.83 16.93
C TRP A 260 -37.64 -13.92 17.19
N THR A 261 -38.44 -14.22 16.17
CA THR A 261 -39.88 -14.47 16.39
C THR A 261 -40.10 -15.75 17.19
N ALA A 262 -39.32 -16.82 16.96
CA ALA A 262 -39.38 -18.02 17.79
C ALA A 262 -39.02 -17.75 19.27
N VAL A 263 -37.98 -16.95 19.52
CA VAL A 263 -37.61 -16.54 20.90
C VAL A 263 -38.70 -15.68 21.54
N ALA A 264 -39.26 -14.71 20.81
CA ALA A 264 -40.34 -13.86 21.33
C ALA A 264 -41.60 -14.66 21.67
N VAL A 265 -41.98 -15.61 20.81
CA VAL A 265 -43.09 -16.54 21.07
C VAL A 265 -42.77 -17.41 22.29
N ALA A 266 -41.57 -17.96 22.40
CA ALA A 266 -41.18 -18.78 23.56
C ALA A 266 -41.24 -18.00 24.87
N VAL A 267 -40.73 -16.75 24.90
CA VAL A 267 -40.78 -15.89 26.09
C VAL A 267 -42.21 -15.50 26.44
N ALA A 268 -43.05 -15.20 25.45
CA ALA A 268 -44.45 -14.87 25.68
C ALA A 268 -45.28 -16.07 26.21
N TRP A 269 -44.97 -17.29 25.75
CA TRP A 269 -45.69 -18.51 26.12
C TRP A 269 -45.18 -19.19 27.40
N ALA A 270 -43.92 -18.95 27.79
CA ALA A 270 -43.33 -19.48 29.02
C ALA A 270 -44.19 -19.24 30.29
N PRO A 271 -44.70 -18.03 30.58
CA PRO A 271 -45.54 -17.83 31.77
C PRO A 271 -46.87 -18.61 31.70
N TYR A 272 -47.46 -18.76 30.51
CA TYR A 272 -48.68 -19.56 30.34
C TYR A 272 -48.43 -21.06 30.54
N ALA A 273 -47.32 -21.58 30.03
CA ALA A 273 -46.91 -22.97 30.24
C ALA A 273 -46.64 -23.27 31.72
N ILE A 274 -45.99 -22.34 32.43
CA ILE A 274 -45.76 -22.44 33.88
C ILE A 274 -47.09 -22.44 34.64
N LEU A 275 -48.02 -21.53 34.31
CA LEU A 275 -49.34 -21.49 34.95
C LEU A 275 -50.17 -22.76 34.66
N ALA A 276 -50.11 -23.29 33.44
CA ALA A 276 -50.79 -24.53 33.07
C ALA A 276 -50.20 -25.74 33.82
N TYR A 277 -48.87 -25.82 33.92
CA TYR A 277 -48.18 -26.84 34.71
C TYR A 277 -48.58 -26.78 36.18
N TRP A 278 -48.61 -25.58 36.77
CA TRP A 278 -49.03 -25.40 38.16
C TRP A 278 -50.49 -25.78 38.38
N ARG A 279 -51.41 -25.48 37.45
CA ARG A 279 -52.80 -25.95 37.54
C ARG A 279 -52.93 -27.47 37.49
N ILE A 280 -52.16 -28.14 36.62
CA ILE A 280 -52.17 -29.60 36.53
C ILE A 280 -51.58 -30.22 37.80
N ALA A 281 -50.44 -29.72 38.28
CA ALA A 281 -49.82 -30.16 39.53
C ALA A 281 -50.77 -30.00 40.73
N TRP A 282 -51.52 -28.89 40.80
CA TRP A 282 -52.52 -28.68 41.84
C TRP A 282 -53.69 -29.67 41.76
N HIS A 283 -54.20 -29.97 40.56
CA HIS A 283 -55.27 -30.95 40.38
C HIS A 283 -54.83 -32.38 40.69
N VAL A 284 -53.58 -32.74 40.38
CA VAL A 284 -53.03 -34.05 40.74
C VAL A 284 -52.76 -34.15 42.24
N GLY A 285 -52.21 -33.09 42.86
CA GLY A 285 -52.02 -33.02 44.31
C GLY A 285 -53.34 -33.05 45.10
N ALA A 286 -54.38 -32.38 44.60
CA ALA A 286 -55.71 -32.41 45.21
C ALA A 286 -56.38 -33.80 45.11
N LYS A 287 -56.16 -34.54 44.03
CA LYS A 287 -56.64 -35.94 43.91
C LYS A 287 -55.87 -36.90 44.82
N PHE A 288 -54.58 -36.67 45.04
CA PHE A 288 -53.77 -37.48 45.98
C PHE A 288 -54.19 -37.26 47.44
N LEU A 289 -54.55 -36.04 47.84
CA LEU A 289 -55.06 -35.72 49.18
C LEU A 289 -56.48 -36.25 49.43
N ALA A 290 -57.32 -36.35 48.39
CA ALA A 290 -58.66 -36.92 48.52
C ALA A 290 -58.68 -38.46 48.64
N CYS A 291 -57.58 -39.16 48.32
CA CYS A 291 -57.45 -40.61 48.50
C CYS A 291 -56.84 -41.01 49.86
N LEU A 292 -56.52 -40.04 50.73
CA LEU A 292 -55.89 -40.25 52.03
C LEU A 292 -56.83 -39.95 53.23
N ASN A 293 -58.12 -39.72 52.98
CA ASN A 293 -59.18 -39.66 53.99
C ASN A 293 -60.23 -40.76 53.76
#